data_AF-A0A3D2UQ39-F1
#
_entry.id   AF-A0A3D2UQ39-F1
#
_cell.length_a   1.000
_cell.length_b   1.000
_cell.length_c   1.000
_cell.angle_alpha   90.00
_cell.angle_beta   90.00
_cell.angle_gamma   90.00
#
_symmetry.space_group_name_H-M   'P 1'
#
loop_
_entity.id
_entity.type
_entity.pdbx_description
1 polymer ?
#
loop_
_entity_poly.entity_id
_entity_poly.type
_entity_poly.pdbx_seq_one_letter_code
_entity_poly.pdbx_strand_id
1 'polypeptide(L)'
;MRRPRIQRNEIASLLFGLAESNVKFRNQWRIILAVILWIALSLITMFFTGDQLLTPLQRVAIIGMSFAKYIPLFYVIYITSRTKAAKYLDDIFELQNQSLAENFIEEVAFGGGKGKITINDGKISEDDEHSPIILIGGPGKIKVNLGSAALLEQVDGDPEVIYARSEAWKLERFERIREIGEDDHVGRREYAAINLRDQFVGGLSVKSRTKDGIPIEAQGIKVIFSILRKPQTTQAGIEEDPYSFDERAVHSLVYKQTLITPPPPNTSGVAFPWDTTVIPLITNELEKLISTSALSQILSSISQKELDLVNESEANNTQIRVEITGEMTRASQGNSMNLKRFESRSKITDLFFDKKFKEKAAELGVAIHWIDIGTWQLPQGMIGEHLKLAWEQARANIKRRKEIEGSRKRLQLEKLLEIINNTLLYNYHKAPMSSKSYDRDYGDYDELIKLIEKASEMKSETTSRPRQQEIKTPSAKEAFSTAREILRAFRKEFLSSKELIQKENKSSHDKEIEMARIEKVLREIDNLLHPPKNPK
;
A
#
# COMPACT_ATOMS: atom_id res chain seq x y z
N MET A 1 14.23 -62.80 -13.77
CA MET A 1 15.40 -61.89 -13.66
C MET A 1 15.03 -60.52 -14.23
N ARG A 2 14.65 -59.56 -13.38
CA ARG A 2 14.42 -58.16 -13.78
C ARG A 2 15.78 -57.47 -13.87
N ARG A 3 16.22 -57.08 -15.07
CA ARG A 3 17.45 -56.31 -15.29
C ARG A 3 17.37 -54.97 -14.55
N PRO A 4 18.50 -54.42 -14.06
CA PRO A 4 18.54 -53.17 -13.32
C PRO A 4 18.28 -52.00 -14.29
N ARG A 5 17.00 -51.66 -14.49
CA ARG A 5 16.60 -50.45 -15.24
C ARG A 5 16.80 -49.16 -14.44
N ILE A 6 16.96 -49.25 -13.11
CA ILE A 6 16.99 -48.10 -12.21
C ILE A 6 18.29 -47.29 -12.37
N GLN A 7 19.46 -47.94 -12.53
CA GLN A 7 20.75 -47.24 -12.62
C GLN A 7 20.98 -46.45 -13.92
N ARG A 8 20.36 -46.84 -15.04
CA ARG A 8 20.56 -46.12 -16.32
C ARG A 8 19.90 -44.75 -16.32
N ASN A 9 18.75 -44.64 -15.67
CA ASN A 9 18.03 -43.36 -15.59
C ASN A 9 18.75 -42.39 -14.65
N GLU A 10 19.39 -42.88 -13.60
CA GLU A 10 20.21 -42.08 -12.69
C GLU A 10 21.48 -41.53 -13.38
N ILE A 11 22.17 -42.34 -14.19
CA ILE A 11 23.36 -41.85 -14.91
C ILE A 11 22.96 -40.83 -15.99
N ALA A 12 21.85 -41.07 -16.68
CA ALA A 12 21.33 -40.12 -17.67
C ALA A 12 20.93 -38.79 -17.01
N SER A 13 20.24 -38.83 -15.86
CA SER A 13 19.89 -37.62 -15.13
C SER A 13 21.12 -36.88 -14.59
N LEU A 14 22.17 -37.59 -14.17
CA LEU A 14 23.44 -36.97 -13.75
C LEU A 14 24.24 -36.39 -14.90
N LEU A 15 24.19 -36.99 -16.10
CA LEU A 15 24.88 -36.48 -17.29
C LEU A 15 24.17 -35.28 -17.90
N PHE A 16 22.84 -35.31 -17.99
CA PHE A 16 22.05 -34.28 -18.69
C PHE A 16 21.35 -33.28 -17.78
N GLY A 17 21.24 -33.57 -16.48
CA GLY A 17 20.55 -32.66 -15.57
C GLY A 17 21.35 -31.39 -15.30
N LEU A 18 20.62 -30.40 -14.79
CA LEU A 18 21.04 -29.01 -14.70
C LEU A 18 21.63 -28.63 -13.33
N ALA A 19 21.49 -29.49 -12.32
CA ALA A 19 22.00 -29.24 -10.98
C ALA A 19 23.54 -29.12 -10.91
N GLU A 20 24.06 -28.43 -9.89
CA GLU A 20 25.51 -28.25 -9.69
C GLU A 20 26.26 -29.58 -9.45
N SER A 21 25.62 -30.54 -8.78
CA SER A 21 26.12 -31.91 -8.60
C SER A 21 26.42 -32.58 -9.94
N ASN A 22 25.59 -32.34 -10.95
CA ASN A 22 25.70 -32.93 -12.28
C ASN A 22 26.88 -32.34 -13.04
N VAL A 23 27.21 -31.05 -12.80
CA VAL A 23 28.41 -30.41 -13.36
C VAL A 23 29.68 -31.03 -12.78
N LYS A 24 29.72 -31.18 -11.45
CA LYS A 24 30.85 -31.85 -10.77
C LYS A 24 31.02 -33.26 -11.30
N PHE A 25 29.93 -33.99 -11.47
CA PHE A 25 29.91 -35.32 -12.08
C PHE A 25 30.44 -35.30 -13.52
N ARG A 26 29.95 -34.42 -14.40
CA ARG A 26 30.45 -34.27 -15.78
C ARG A 26 31.94 -33.92 -15.82
N ASN A 27 32.42 -33.03 -14.96
CA ASN A 27 33.83 -32.65 -14.90
C ASN A 27 34.71 -33.81 -14.43
N GLN A 28 34.27 -34.57 -13.42
CA GLN A 28 34.96 -35.79 -12.99
C GLN A 28 34.97 -36.85 -14.10
N TRP A 29 33.82 -37.10 -14.74
CA TRP A 29 33.71 -38.04 -15.85
C TRP A 29 34.51 -37.64 -17.07
N ARG A 30 34.65 -36.33 -17.35
CA ARG A 30 35.54 -35.84 -18.41
C ARG A 30 36.99 -36.24 -18.14
N ILE A 31 37.46 -36.10 -16.90
CA ILE A 31 38.81 -36.49 -16.51
C ILE A 31 38.95 -38.03 -16.59
N ILE A 32 37.99 -38.77 -16.06
CA ILE A 32 37.99 -40.24 -16.09
C ILE A 32 37.96 -40.75 -17.53
N LEU A 33 37.09 -40.23 -18.39
CA LEU A 33 37.02 -40.60 -19.81
C LEU A 33 38.29 -40.23 -20.54
N ALA A 34 38.88 -39.05 -20.28
CA ALA A 34 40.17 -38.69 -20.86
C ALA A 34 41.26 -39.69 -20.46
N VAL A 35 41.30 -40.13 -19.21
CA VAL A 35 42.25 -41.16 -18.73
C VAL A 35 41.96 -42.53 -19.33
N ILE A 36 40.70 -43.00 -19.35
CA ILE A 36 40.32 -44.29 -19.94
C ILE A 36 40.66 -44.32 -21.43
N LEU A 37 40.33 -43.25 -22.15
CA LEU A 37 40.61 -43.10 -23.56
C LEU A 37 42.12 -43.04 -23.81
N TRP A 38 42.85 -42.33 -22.96
CA TRP A 38 44.32 -42.33 -22.96
C TRP A 38 44.87 -43.74 -22.80
N ILE A 39 44.42 -44.51 -21.79
CA ILE A 39 44.85 -45.90 -21.56
C ILE A 39 44.49 -46.79 -22.75
N ALA A 40 43.26 -46.70 -23.28
CA ALA A 40 42.82 -47.52 -24.40
C ALA A 40 43.64 -47.26 -25.68
N LEU A 41 43.85 -45.99 -26.02
CA LEU A 41 44.69 -45.60 -27.16
C LEU A 41 46.15 -46.04 -26.96
N SER A 42 46.66 -45.95 -25.72
CA SER A 42 48.00 -46.40 -25.33
C SER A 42 48.18 -47.92 -25.46
N LEU A 43 47.17 -48.70 -25.08
CA LEU A 43 47.19 -50.16 -25.23
C LEU A 43 47.11 -50.58 -26.70
N ILE A 44 46.29 -49.88 -27.50
CA ILE A 44 46.22 -50.10 -28.95
C ILE A 44 47.59 -49.82 -29.59
N THR A 45 48.25 -48.72 -29.24
CA THR A 45 49.57 -48.38 -29.82
C THR A 45 50.67 -49.33 -29.35
N MET A 46 50.59 -49.85 -28.11
CA MET A 46 51.47 -50.92 -27.63
C MET A 46 51.26 -52.23 -28.41
N PHE A 47 50.02 -52.60 -28.71
CA PHE A 47 49.71 -53.79 -29.51
C PHE A 47 50.31 -53.71 -30.92
N PHE A 48 50.25 -52.54 -31.56
CA PHE A 48 50.78 -52.34 -32.91
C PHE A 48 52.30 -52.13 -32.99
N THR A 49 52.97 -51.72 -31.91
CA THR A 49 54.42 -51.43 -31.95
C THR A 49 55.33 -52.64 -31.74
N GLY A 50 54.78 -53.82 -31.38
CA GLY A 50 55.51 -55.09 -31.37
C GLY A 50 56.56 -55.22 -30.25
N ASP A 51 56.63 -56.38 -29.62
CA ASP A 51 57.20 -56.54 -28.27
C ASP A 51 58.73 -56.64 -28.17
N GLN A 52 59.50 -56.54 -29.26
CA GLN A 52 60.82 -57.18 -29.26
C GLN A 52 62.07 -56.35 -28.95
N LEU A 53 62.07 -55.00 -28.91
CA LEU A 53 63.36 -54.26 -28.76
C LEU A 53 63.38 -52.96 -27.93
N LEU A 54 62.30 -52.58 -27.24
CA LEU A 54 62.21 -51.29 -26.54
C LEU A 54 62.26 -51.40 -25.01
N THR A 55 63.11 -50.57 -24.38
CA THR A 55 63.21 -50.42 -22.91
C THR A 55 61.91 -49.85 -22.32
N PRO A 56 61.58 -50.13 -21.04
CA PRO A 56 60.32 -49.69 -20.42
C PRO A 56 60.11 -48.17 -20.46
N LEU A 57 61.19 -47.38 -20.37
CA LEU A 57 61.13 -45.92 -20.49
C LEU A 57 60.73 -45.46 -21.90
N GLN A 58 61.28 -46.12 -22.93
CA GLN A 58 60.92 -45.85 -24.33
C GLN A 58 59.48 -46.26 -24.65
N ARG A 59 58.98 -47.34 -24.03
CA ARG A 59 57.57 -47.75 -24.16
C ARG A 59 56.64 -46.65 -23.63
N VAL A 60 56.92 -46.10 -22.45
CA VAL A 60 56.13 -44.98 -21.87
C VAL A 60 56.21 -43.73 -22.75
N ALA A 61 57.37 -43.40 -23.30
CA ALA A 61 57.54 -42.25 -24.18
C ALA A 61 56.77 -42.38 -25.51
N ILE A 62 56.81 -43.56 -26.14
CA ILE A 62 56.04 -43.86 -27.37
C ILE A 62 54.54 -43.80 -27.08
N ILE A 63 54.11 -44.39 -25.96
CA ILE A 63 52.72 -44.31 -25.49
C ILE A 63 52.28 -42.84 -25.34
N GLY A 64 53.05 -42.01 -24.63
CA GLY A 64 52.75 -40.59 -24.45
C GLY A 64 52.69 -39.80 -25.77
N MET A 65 53.66 -39.99 -26.67
CA MET A 65 53.66 -39.35 -28.00
C MET A 65 52.52 -39.86 -28.90
N SER A 66 52.15 -41.13 -28.78
CA SER A 66 51.04 -41.72 -29.53
C SER A 66 49.67 -41.22 -29.08
N PHE A 67 49.53 -40.68 -27.88
CA PHE A 67 48.33 -39.96 -27.47
C PHE A 67 48.29 -38.54 -28.04
N ALA A 68 49.45 -37.86 -28.08
CA ALA A 68 49.55 -36.49 -28.57
C ALA A 68 49.02 -36.33 -30.01
N LYS A 69 49.17 -37.36 -30.88
CA LYS A 69 48.61 -37.35 -32.24
C LYS A 69 47.07 -37.35 -32.30
N TYR A 70 46.38 -37.79 -31.25
CA TYR A 70 44.91 -37.79 -31.20
C TYR A 70 44.34 -36.50 -30.59
N ILE A 71 45.16 -35.69 -29.90
CA ILE A 71 44.73 -34.40 -29.36
C ILE A 71 44.14 -33.50 -30.45
N PRO A 72 44.76 -33.33 -31.64
CA PRO A 72 44.16 -32.56 -32.74
C PRO A 72 42.79 -33.11 -33.18
N LEU A 73 42.62 -34.43 -33.25
CA LEU A 73 41.35 -35.05 -33.64
C LEU A 73 40.25 -34.73 -32.62
N PHE A 74 40.52 -34.92 -31.33
CA PHE A 74 39.54 -34.58 -30.28
C PHE A 74 39.24 -33.08 -30.24
N TYR A 75 40.25 -32.25 -30.46
CA TYR A 75 40.09 -30.80 -30.54
C TYR A 75 39.17 -30.39 -31.71
N VAL A 76 39.35 -30.98 -32.89
CA VAL A 76 38.47 -30.74 -34.06
C VAL A 76 37.04 -31.21 -33.78
N ILE A 77 36.86 -32.39 -33.17
CA ILE A 77 35.53 -32.89 -32.81
C ILE A 77 34.86 -31.96 -31.79
N TYR A 78 35.60 -31.52 -30.77
CA TYR A 78 35.12 -30.59 -29.75
C TYR A 78 34.69 -29.26 -30.35
N ILE A 79 35.55 -28.62 -31.16
CA ILE A 79 35.22 -27.35 -31.81
C ILE A 79 34.02 -27.50 -32.72
N THR A 80 33.98 -28.53 -33.56
CA THR A 80 32.87 -28.73 -34.50
C THR A 80 31.55 -28.98 -33.77
N SER A 81 31.59 -29.70 -32.65
CA SER A 81 30.41 -29.93 -31.81
C SER A 81 29.96 -28.63 -31.13
N ARG A 82 30.91 -27.86 -30.59
CA ARG A 82 30.64 -26.57 -29.93
C ARG A 82 30.05 -25.56 -30.90
N THR A 83 30.63 -25.37 -32.09
CA THR A 83 30.15 -24.41 -33.09
C THR A 83 28.78 -24.79 -33.64
N LYS A 84 28.53 -26.08 -33.90
CA LYS A 84 27.19 -26.54 -34.33
C LYS A 84 26.14 -26.34 -33.26
N ALA A 85 26.45 -26.64 -32.00
CA ALA A 85 25.54 -26.42 -30.89
C ALA A 85 25.30 -24.91 -30.66
N ALA A 86 26.34 -24.08 -30.79
CA ALA A 86 26.22 -22.64 -30.66
C ALA A 86 25.38 -22.03 -31.78
N LYS A 87 25.56 -22.47 -33.03
CA LYS A 87 24.71 -22.04 -34.15
C LYS A 87 23.26 -22.41 -33.92
N TYR A 88 22.99 -23.63 -33.46
CA TYR A 88 21.64 -24.06 -33.11
C TYR A 88 21.02 -23.20 -32.01
N LEU A 89 21.82 -22.82 -31.00
CA LEU A 89 21.36 -21.99 -29.90
C LEU A 89 21.15 -20.52 -30.31
N ASP A 90 22.04 -19.99 -31.15
CA ASP A 90 21.92 -18.66 -31.79
C ASP A 90 20.65 -18.56 -32.65
N ASP A 91 20.32 -19.61 -33.40
CA ASP A 91 19.09 -19.69 -34.21
C ASP A 91 17.82 -19.78 -33.34
N ILE A 92 17.84 -20.50 -32.22
CA ILE A 92 16.65 -20.66 -31.34
C ILE A 92 16.35 -19.41 -30.53
N PHE A 93 17.38 -18.75 -30.02
CA PHE A 93 17.24 -17.57 -29.16
C PHE A 93 17.46 -16.26 -29.92
N GLU A 94 17.59 -16.33 -31.25
CA GLU A 94 17.80 -15.20 -32.16
C GLU A 94 18.88 -14.21 -31.67
N LEU A 95 19.99 -14.72 -31.12
CA LEU A 95 20.99 -13.91 -30.39
C LEU A 95 21.81 -13.00 -31.30
N GLN A 96 21.85 -13.29 -32.61
CA GLN A 96 22.65 -12.60 -33.63
C GLN A 96 24.15 -12.57 -33.31
N ASN A 97 24.61 -13.43 -32.40
CA ASN A 97 25.98 -13.46 -31.91
C ASN A 97 26.37 -14.87 -31.45
N GLN A 98 26.89 -15.65 -32.40
CA GLN A 98 27.38 -17.01 -32.17
C GLN A 98 28.42 -17.10 -31.03
N SER A 99 29.25 -16.07 -30.82
CA SER A 99 30.29 -16.10 -29.78
C SER A 99 29.67 -16.12 -28.37
N LEU A 100 28.53 -15.45 -28.21
CA LEU A 100 27.75 -15.44 -26.96
C LEU A 100 27.19 -16.84 -26.68
N ALA A 101 26.62 -17.49 -27.70
CA ALA A 101 26.12 -18.85 -27.61
C ALA A 101 27.23 -19.88 -27.30
N GLU A 102 28.42 -19.73 -27.90
CA GLU A 102 29.57 -20.60 -27.61
C GLU A 102 30.01 -20.50 -26.14
N ASN A 103 30.15 -19.27 -25.64
CA ASN A 103 30.51 -19.04 -24.24
C ASN A 103 29.45 -19.61 -23.29
N PHE A 104 28.18 -19.38 -23.59
CA PHE A 104 27.07 -19.94 -22.80
C PHE A 104 27.11 -21.47 -22.75
N ILE A 105 27.35 -22.14 -23.87
CA ILE A 105 27.47 -23.60 -23.92
C ILE A 105 28.63 -24.10 -23.07
N GLU A 106 29.76 -23.41 -23.05
CA GLU A 106 30.87 -23.80 -22.18
C GLU A 106 30.54 -23.62 -20.70
N GLU A 107 29.90 -22.50 -20.33
CA GLU A 107 29.49 -22.23 -18.95
C GLU A 107 28.43 -23.21 -18.46
N VAL A 108 27.48 -23.59 -19.33
CA VAL A 108 26.57 -24.69 -19.07
C VAL A 108 27.39 -25.98 -19.01
N ALA A 109 28.04 -26.47 -20.05
CA ALA A 109 28.66 -27.80 -20.03
C ALA A 109 29.61 -28.05 -18.84
N PHE A 110 30.46 -27.06 -18.50
CA PHE A 110 31.58 -27.24 -17.57
C PHE A 110 31.55 -26.35 -16.33
N GLY A 111 30.61 -25.41 -16.24
CA GLY A 111 30.54 -24.42 -15.17
C GLY A 111 31.41 -23.20 -15.45
N GLY A 112 31.20 -22.11 -14.71
CA GLY A 112 31.98 -20.87 -14.87
C GLY A 112 31.17 -19.62 -14.55
N GLY A 113 29.90 -19.58 -14.98
CA GLY A 113 28.90 -18.55 -14.65
C GLY A 113 29.49 -17.17 -14.47
N LYS A 114 30.22 -16.67 -15.48
CA LYS A 114 30.97 -15.41 -15.35
C LYS A 114 30.07 -14.19 -15.51
N GLY A 115 28.93 -14.37 -16.20
CA GLY A 115 27.94 -13.33 -16.36
C GLY A 115 27.50 -12.80 -14.99
N LYS A 116 27.43 -11.47 -14.89
CA LYS A 116 26.89 -10.79 -13.73
C LYS A 116 25.99 -9.66 -14.20
N ILE A 117 24.76 -9.66 -13.73
CA ILE A 117 23.81 -8.56 -13.97
C ILE A 117 23.45 -7.90 -12.64
N THR A 118 23.05 -6.63 -12.71
CA THR A 118 22.65 -5.87 -11.53
C THR A 118 21.24 -5.32 -11.71
N ILE A 119 20.37 -5.53 -10.72
CA ILE A 119 19.01 -5.02 -10.70
C ILE A 119 18.96 -3.79 -9.79
N ASN A 120 18.58 -2.65 -10.36
CA ASN A 120 18.55 -1.35 -9.72
C ASN A 120 17.20 -0.67 -9.92
N ASP A 121 16.61 -0.18 -8.83
CA ASP A 121 15.33 0.55 -8.82
C ASP A 121 14.21 -0.16 -9.61
N GLY A 122 14.17 -1.50 -9.54
CA GLY A 122 13.22 -2.33 -10.26
C GLY A 122 13.49 -2.46 -11.77
N LYS A 123 14.70 -2.15 -12.24
CA LYS A 123 15.08 -2.25 -13.65
C LYS A 123 16.43 -2.92 -13.84
N ILE A 124 16.64 -3.42 -15.05
CA ILE A 124 17.90 -3.96 -15.54
C ILE A 124 18.55 -2.87 -16.41
N SER A 125 19.88 -2.78 -16.39
CA SER A 125 20.59 -1.82 -17.23
C SER A 125 20.60 -2.30 -18.69
N GLU A 126 20.50 -1.38 -19.64
CA GLU A 126 20.56 -1.68 -21.09
C GLU A 126 21.83 -2.48 -21.47
N ASP A 127 22.96 -2.21 -20.80
CA ASP A 127 24.21 -2.97 -21.00
C ASP A 127 24.05 -4.44 -20.56
N ASP A 128 23.33 -4.67 -19.46
CA ASP A 128 23.09 -5.99 -18.89
C ASP A 128 22.01 -6.78 -19.69
N GLU A 129 21.15 -6.10 -20.47
CA GLU A 129 20.14 -6.76 -21.30
C GLU A 129 20.74 -7.59 -22.44
N HIS A 130 21.94 -7.25 -22.90
CA HIS A 130 22.69 -8.02 -23.89
C HIS A 130 23.38 -9.26 -23.28
N SER A 131 23.29 -9.45 -21.96
CA SER A 131 23.92 -10.56 -21.27
C SER A 131 23.25 -11.90 -21.62
N PRO A 132 24.02 -13.00 -21.76
CA PRO A 132 23.45 -14.35 -21.89
C PRO A 132 22.44 -14.68 -20.79
N ILE A 133 22.61 -14.11 -19.59
CA ILE A 133 21.72 -14.31 -18.45
C ILE A 133 20.30 -13.84 -18.73
N ILE A 134 20.16 -12.76 -19.49
CA ILE A 134 18.86 -12.20 -19.87
C ILE A 134 18.32 -12.89 -21.12
N LEU A 135 19.16 -13.06 -22.14
CA LEU A 135 18.74 -13.58 -23.44
C LEU A 135 18.38 -15.07 -23.41
N ILE A 136 19.09 -15.87 -22.61
CA ILE A 136 18.97 -17.33 -22.56
C ILE A 136 18.56 -17.79 -21.15
N GLY A 137 19.09 -17.15 -20.12
CA GLY A 137 18.98 -17.57 -18.72
C GLY A 137 20.34 -17.90 -18.11
N GLY A 138 20.35 -18.46 -16.90
CA GLY A 138 21.58 -18.83 -16.23
C GLY A 138 22.31 -20.01 -16.90
N PRO A 139 23.54 -20.33 -16.48
CA PRO A 139 24.11 -20.00 -15.18
C PRO A 139 24.75 -18.60 -15.12
N GLY A 140 24.67 -17.95 -13.97
CA GLY A 140 25.20 -16.60 -13.80
C GLY A 140 25.08 -16.07 -12.38
N LYS A 141 25.33 -14.77 -12.20
CA LYS A 141 25.12 -14.09 -10.91
C LYS A 141 24.25 -12.86 -11.05
N ILE A 142 23.29 -12.69 -10.16
CA ILE A 142 22.43 -11.49 -10.09
C ILE A 142 22.71 -10.75 -8.79
N LYS A 143 23.13 -9.49 -8.89
CA LYS A 143 23.21 -8.61 -7.73
C LYS A 143 21.96 -7.73 -7.70
N VAL A 144 21.13 -7.91 -6.68
CA VAL A 144 19.95 -7.07 -6.45
C VAL A 144 20.33 -5.98 -5.46
N ASN A 145 20.10 -4.72 -5.83
CA ASN A 145 20.35 -3.59 -4.94
C ASN A 145 19.14 -3.32 -4.02
N LEU A 146 19.40 -2.61 -2.90
CA LEU A 146 18.38 -2.24 -1.92
C LEU A 146 17.22 -1.49 -2.59
N GLY A 147 16.00 -1.81 -2.18
CA GLY A 147 14.78 -1.24 -2.76
C GLY A 147 14.36 -1.89 -4.09
N SER A 148 14.94 -3.04 -4.45
CA SER A 148 14.51 -3.84 -5.61
C SER A 148 14.27 -5.30 -5.23
N ALA A 149 13.33 -5.93 -5.92
CA ALA A 149 13.14 -7.36 -5.95
C ALA A 149 12.94 -7.82 -7.39
N ALA A 150 13.14 -9.09 -7.68
CA ALA A 150 12.79 -9.65 -8.97
C ALA A 150 12.24 -11.07 -8.84
N LEU A 151 11.47 -11.49 -9.83
CA LEU A 151 10.97 -12.86 -9.95
C LEU A 151 11.80 -13.62 -10.98
N LEU A 152 12.40 -14.70 -10.53
CA LEU A 152 13.03 -15.71 -11.36
C LEU A 152 12.02 -16.82 -11.66
N GLU A 153 12.20 -17.46 -12.80
CA GLU A 153 11.43 -18.60 -13.23
C GLU A 153 12.38 -19.67 -13.77
N GLN A 154 12.23 -20.88 -13.25
CA GLN A 154 12.93 -22.05 -13.75
C GLN A 154 12.27 -22.61 -15.01
N VAL A 155 12.94 -23.53 -15.70
CA VAL A 155 12.41 -24.20 -16.90
C VAL A 155 11.11 -24.96 -16.60
N ASP A 156 10.96 -25.43 -15.37
CA ASP A 156 9.76 -26.16 -14.92
C ASP A 156 8.59 -25.22 -14.57
N GLY A 157 8.79 -23.89 -14.66
CA GLY A 157 7.81 -22.85 -14.34
C GLY A 157 7.75 -22.49 -12.86
N ASP A 158 8.59 -23.10 -12.01
CA ASP A 158 8.65 -22.80 -10.60
C ASP A 158 9.24 -21.40 -10.37
N PRO A 159 8.51 -20.49 -9.69
CA PRO A 159 8.94 -19.13 -9.50
C PRO A 159 9.72 -18.93 -8.18
N GLU A 160 10.81 -18.18 -8.22
CA GLU A 160 11.63 -17.81 -7.06
C GLU A 160 11.78 -16.28 -6.96
N VAL A 161 11.54 -15.70 -5.78
CA VAL A 161 11.69 -14.26 -5.57
C VAL A 161 13.08 -13.96 -5.02
N ILE A 162 13.82 -13.12 -5.74
CA ILE A 162 15.14 -12.63 -5.32
C ILE A 162 15.07 -11.18 -4.84
N TYR A 163 15.93 -10.85 -3.88
CA TYR A 163 15.95 -9.55 -3.21
C TYR A 163 17.37 -9.16 -2.79
N ALA A 164 17.53 -7.93 -2.30
CA ALA A 164 18.83 -7.41 -1.90
C ALA A 164 19.49 -8.23 -0.79
N ARG A 165 20.74 -8.65 -1.02
CA ARG A 165 21.58 -9.34 -0.02
C ARG A 165 23.06 -9.01 -0.24
N SER A 166 23.91 -9.32 0.73
CA SER A 166 25.37 -9.03 0.64
C SER A 166 26.06 -9.76 -0.50
N GLU A 167 25.70 -11.02 -0.74
CA GLU A 167 26.25 -11.86 -1.81
C GLU A 167 25.35 -11.87 -3.06
N ALA A 168 25.91 -11.99 -4.26
CA ALA A 168 25.08 -12.10 -5.46
C ALA A 168 24.27 -13.42 -5.46
N TRP A 169 23.03 -13.39 -5.94
CA TRP A 169 22.23 -14.57 -6.27
C TRP A 169 22.94 -15.37 -7.34
N LYS A 170 23.07 -16.67 -7.14
CA LYS A 170 23.64 -17.58 -8.13
C LYS A 170 22.48 -18.14 -8.91
N LEU A 171 22.45 -17.84 -10.19
CA LEU A 171 21.42 -18.34 -11.08
C LEU A 171 21.71 -19.80 -11.42
N GLU A 172 20.69 -20.64 -11.27
CA GLU A 172 20.69 -21.98 -11.82
C GLU A 172 20.63 -21.92 -13.35
N ARG A 173 20.75 -23.08 -14.00
CA ARG A 173 20.85 -23.12 -15.46
C ARG A 173 19.48 -22.96 -16.07
N PHE A 174 19.39 -22.09 -17.07
CA PHE A 174 18.14 -21.71 -17.72
C PHE A 174 17.08 -21.12 -16.78
N GLU A 175 17.43 -20.88 -15.52
CA GLU A 175 16.67 -20.00 -14.66
C GLU A 175 16.84 -18.57 -15.19
N ARG A 176 15.73 -17.87 -15.36
CA ARG A 176 15.73 -16.54 -15.99
C ARG A 176 14.85 -15.59 -15.20
N ILE A 177 15.12 -14.29 -15.32
CA ILE A 177 14.17 -13.29 -14.85
C ILE A 177 12.96 -13.39 -15.77
N ARG A 178 11.77 -13.47 -15.16
CA ARG A 178 10.54 -13.55 -15.95
C ARG A 178 10.36 -12.26 -16.74
N GLU A 179 10.15 -12.40 -18.04
CA GLU A 179 9.73 -11.31 -18.91
C GLU A 179 8.21 -11.19 -18.89
N ILE A 180 7.71 -9.97 -18.81
CA ILE A 180 6.27 -9.71 -18.69
C ILE A 180 5.78 -8.68 -19.73
N GLY A 181 6.69 -7.94 -20.37
CA GLY A 181 6.36 -7.00 -21.44
C GLY A 181 6.03 -7.66 -22.77
N GLU A 182 5.44 -6.88 -23.68
CA GLU A 182 5.17 -7.28 -25.08
C GLU A 182 6.36 -6.95 -26.02
N ASP A 183 7.20 -5.98 -25.63
CA ASP A 183 8.33 -5.50 -26.44
C ASP A 183 9.60 -6.34 -26.24
N ASP A 184 10.08 -7.00 -27.30
CA ASP A 184 11.30 -7.81 -27.29
C ASP A 184 12.57 -7.03 -27.68
N HIS A 185 12.49 -5.70 -27.81
CA HIS A 185 13.64 -4.86 -28.18
C HIS A 185 14.46 -4.46 -26.95
N VAL A 186 15.78 -4.49 -27.08
CA VAL A 186 16.69 -4.03 -26.02
C VAL A 186 16.40 -2.59 -25.61
N GLY A 187 16.34 -2.34 -24.31
CA GLY A 187 15.98 -1.07 -23.68
C GLY A 187 14.47 -0.84 -23.54
N ARG A 188 13.65 -1.74 -24.09
CA ARG A 188 12.17 -1.71 -23.98
C ARG A 188 11.58 -2.95 -23.32
N ARG A 189 12.36 -4.00 -23.10
CA ARG A 189 11.93 -5.22 -22.43
C ARG A 189 11.52 -4.91 -21.00
N GLU A 190 10.39 -5.47 -20.60
CA GLU A 190 9.86 -5.32 -19.25
C GLU A 190 10.00 -6.63 -18.50
N TYR A 191 10.85 -6.59 -17.48
CA TYR A 191 11.15 -7.73 -16.64
C TYR A 191 10.31 -7.69 -15.37
N ALA A 192 10.16 -8.85 -14.72
CA ALA A 192 9.59 -9.03 -13.40
C ALA A 192 10.49 -8.47 -12.28
N ALA A 193 11.09 -7.30 -12.50
CA ALA A 193 11.84 -6.54 -11.52
C ALA A 193 10.94 -5.45 -10.95
N ILE A 194 10.88 -5.36 -9.63
CA ILE A 194 9.93 -4.52 -8.91
C ILE A 194 10.70 -3.55 -8.04
N ASN A 195 10.34 -2.27 -8.14
CA ASN A 195 10.81 -1.25 -7.24
C ASN A 195 10.02 -1.30 -5.92
N LEU A 196 10.69 -1.58 -4.81
CA LEU A 196 10.07 -1.72 -3.48
C LEU A 196 9.81 -0.37 -2.80
N ARG A 197 10.32 0.72 -3.35
CA ARG A 197 10.11 2.08 -2.81
C ARG A 197 8.68 2.52 -3.06
N ASP A 198 8.26 3.54 -2.30
CA ASP A 198 6.97 4.18 -2.51
C ASP A 198 6.93 4.83 -3.89
N GLN A 199 5.89 4.51 -4.65
CA GLN A 199 5.63 5.00 -5.99
C GLN A 199 4.61 6.14 -5.93
N PHE A 200 4.72 7.08 -6.86
CA PHE A 200 3.82 8.20 -6.99
C PHE A 200 3.28 8.28 -8.42
N VAL A 201 1.96 8.22 -8.57
CA VAL A 201 1.27 8.53 -9.83
C VAL A 201 0.54 9.84 -9.65
N GLY A 202 0.65 10.72 -10.64
CA GLY A 202 -0.12 11.96 -10.71
C GLY A 202 -0.73 12.18 -12.08
N GLY A 203 -1.83 12.92 -12.11
CA GLY A 203 -2.45 13.35 -13.36
C GLY A 203 -3.37 12.32 -14.01
N LEU A 204 -3.80 11.29 -13.27
CA LEU A 204 -4.81 10.36 -13.80
C LEU A 204 -6.14 11.10 -14.01
N SER A 205 -6.86 10.69 -15.05
CA SER A 205 -8.24 11.11 -15.27
C SER A 205 -9.16 9.92 -15.48
N VAL A 206 -10.37 10.02 -14.94
CA VAL A 206 -11.39 8.96 -15.01
C VAL A 206 -12.69 9.58 -15.46
N LYS A 207 -13.20 9.13 -16.62
CA LYS A 207 -14.48 9.56 -17.20
C LYS A 207 -15.54 8.50 -16.94
N SER A 208 -16.65 8.88 -16.32
CA SER A 208 -17.77 7.95 -16.12
C SER A 208 -19.11 8.70 -16.10
N ARG A 209 -20.22 7.98 -15.92
CA ARG A 209 -21.57 8.57 -15.81
C ARG A 209 -22.12 8.31 -14.43
N THR A 210 -22.69 9.35 -13.83
CA THR A 210 -23.34 9.23 -12.52
C THR A 210 -24.58 8.34 -12.59
N LYS A 211 -25.12 7.98 -11.43
CA LYS A 211 -26.40 7.26 -11.33
C LYS A 211 -27.55 7.98 -12.06
N ASP A 212 -27.49 9.31 -12.14
CA ASP A 212 -28.47 10.15 -12.83
C ASP A 212 -28.22 10.25 -14.35
N GLY A 213 -27.24 9.49 -14.87
CA GLY A 213 -26.88 9.44 -16.28
C GLY A 213 -26.03 10.61 -16.78
N ILE A 214 -25.55 11.48 -15.87
CA ILE A 214 -24.78 12.68 -16.21
C ILE A 214 -23.30 12.30 -16.33
N PRO A 215 -22.65 12.56 -17.49
CA PRO A 215 -21.22 12.30 -17.63
C PRO A 215 -20.42 13.28 -16.77
N ILE A 216 -19.42 12.77 -16.04
CA ILE A 216 -18.46 13.55 -15.26
C ILE A 216 -17.06 12.97 -15.43
N GLU A 217 -16.05 13.79 -15.18
CA GLU A 217 -14.66 13.40 -15.25
C GLU A 217 -13.93 13.80 -13.95
N ALA A 218 -13.25 12.87 -13.29
CA ALA A 218 -12.27 13.19 -12.26
C ALA A 218 -10.92 13.45 -12.94
N GLN A 219 -10.25 14.56 -12.64
CA GLN A 219 -8.94 14.91 -13.19
C GLN A 219 -7.93 15.25 -12.11
N GLY A 220 -6.65 15.01 -12.43
CA GLY A 220 -5.56 15.36 -11.53
C GLY A 220 -5.50 14.46 -10.30
N ILE A 221 -5.97 13.21 -10.43
CA ILE A 221 -5.90 12.23 -9.35
C ILE A 221 -4.42 11.93 -9.08
N LYS A 222 -4.06 11.85 -7.80
CA LYS A 222 -2.72 11.54 -7.31
C LYS A 222 -2.78 10.38 -6.35
N VAL A 223 -1.81 9.48 -6.43
CA VAL A 223 -1.79 8.25 -5.64
C VAL A 223 -0.37 7.99 -5.18
N ILE A 224 -0.22 7.65 -3.90
CA ILE A 224 1.01 7.09 -3.33
C ILE A 224 0.72 5.66 -2.89
N PHE A 225 1.53 4.73 -3.37
CA PHE A 225 1.40 3.30 -3.07
C PHE A 225 2.76 2.62 -3.00
N SER A 226 2.80 1.41 -2.47
CA SER A 226 3.97 0.54 -2.50
C SER A 226 3.56 -0.91 -2.69
N ILE A 227 4.54 -1.79 -2.82
CA ILE A 227 4.30 -3.23 -2.62
C ILE A 227 3.75 -3.47 -1.21
N LEU A 228 2.95 -4.52 -1.05
CA LEU A 228 2.47 -4.97 0.24
C LEU A 228 3.65 -5.39 1.14
N ARG A 229 3.81 -4.68 2.26
CA ARG A 229 4.89 -4.91 3.23
C ARG A 229 4.52 -5.98 4.23
N LYS A 230 5.49 -6.79 4.68
CA LYS A 230 5.29 -7.74 5.78
C LYS A 230 4.93 -6.94 7.05
N PRO A 231 3.91 -7.35 7.82
CA PRO A 231 3.60 -6.69 9.08
C PRO A 231 4.83 -6.80 9.99
N GLN A 232 5.35 -5.65 10.44
CA GLN A 232 6.50 -5.59 11.34
C GLN A 232 6.16 -6.38 12.60
N THR A 233 6.71 -7.59 12.71
CA THR A 233 6.63 -8.34 13.96
C THR A 233 7.62 -7.68 14.88
N THR A 234 7.12 -7.12 15.99
CA THR A 234 7.88 -6.39 17.01
C THR A 234 8.79 -7.34 17.81
N GLN A 235 9.59 -8.15 17.12
CA GLN A 235 10.63 -8.97 17.72
C GLN A 235 11.94 -8.22 17.61
N ALA A 236 12.42 -7.81 18.78
CA ALA A 236 13.55 -6.94 18.99
C ALA A 236 14.83 -7.44 18.28
N GLY A 237 15.50 -6.52 17.57
CA GLY A 237 16.93 -6.61 17.31
C GLY A 237 17.38 -6.90 15.88
N ILE A 238 16.48 -7.10 14.92
CA ILE A 238 16.86 -7.16 13.50
C ILE A 238 16.74 -5.75 12.93
N GLU A 239 17.88 -5.23 12.47
CA GLU A 239 18.03 -3.99 11.69
C GLU A 239 16.79 -3.78 10.80
N GLU A 240 16.04 -2.70 11.06
CA GLU A 240 14.77 -2.42 10.37
C GLU A 240 15.04 -2.27 8.86
N ASP A 241 14.76 -3.32 8.07
CA ASP A 241 14.79 -3.20 6.61
C ASP A 241 13.60 -2.33 6.17
N PRO A 242 13.85 -1.09 5.70
CA PRO A 242 12.79 -0.17 5.31
C PRO A 242 11.99 -0.68 4.10
N TYR A 243 12.52 -1.68 3.38
CA TYR A 243 11.94 -2.26 2.18
C TYR A 243 11.43 -3.68 2.38
N SER A 244 11.13 -4.09 3.62
CA SER A 244 10.52 -5.40 3.89
C SER A 244 9.20 -5.58 3.11
N PHE A 245 9.08 -6.69 2.39
CA PHE A 245 7.94 -6.99 1.53
C PHE A 245 7.48 -8.45 1.65
N ASP A 246 6.23 -8.72 1.31
CA ASP A 246 5.71 -10.09 1.21
C ASP A 246 6.07 -10.69 -0.17
N GLU A 247 6.77 -11.82 -0.20
CA GLU A 247 7.10 -12.50 -1.47
C GLU A 247 5.84 -12.87 -2.26
N ARG A 248 4.74 -13.20 -1.57
CA ARG A 248 3.44 -13.46 -2.22
C ARG A 248 2.89 -12.24 -2.93
N ALA A 249 3.27 -11.04 -2.50
CA ALA A 249 2.90 -9.79 -3.14
C ALA A 249 3.61 -9.67 -4.50
N VAL A 250 4.91 -10.00 -4.55
CA VAL A 250 5.67 -10.07 -5.82
C VAL A 250 5.03 -11.07 -6.78
N HIS A 251 4.73 -12.28 -6.31
CA HIS A 251 4.02 -13.26 -7.14
C HIS A 251 2.68 -12.73 -7.66
N SER A 252 1.87 -12.13 -6.77
CA SER A 252 0.55 -11.62 -7.15
C SER A 252 0.66 -10.46 -8.16
N LEU A 253 1.63 -9.57 -7.98
CA LEU A 253 1.87 -8.43 -8.87
C LEU A 253 2.29 -8.88 -10.27
N VAL A 254 3.03 -9.99 -10.38
CA VAL A 254 3.51 -10.52 -11.65
C VAL A 254 2.47 -11.40 -12.35
N TYR A 255 1.78 -12.26 -11.60
CA TYR A 255 0.87 -13.27 -12.17
C TYR A 255 -0.59 -12.84 -12.26
N LYS A 256 -1.05 -11.90 -11.43
CA LYS A 256 -2.47 -11.47 -11.41
C LYS A 256 -2.70 -10.12 -12.09
N GLN A 257 -1.84 -9.78 -13.05
CA GLN A 257 -1.98 -8.55 -13.80
C GLN A 257 -3.26 -8.55 -14.62
N THR A 258 -3.93 -7.41 -14.67
CA THR A 258 -5.09 -7.25 -15.56
C THR A 258 -4.59 -6.92 -16.96
N LEU A 259 -4.77 -7.84 -17.90
CA LEU A 259 -4.52 -7.60 -19.32
C LEU A 259 -5.57 -6.59 -19.83
N ILE A 260 -5.13 -5.39 -20.17
CA ILE A 260 -5.99 -4.33 -20.70
C ILE A 260 -5.59 -4.07 -22.14
N THR A 261 -6.50 -4.35 -23.06
CA THR A 261 -6.32 -4.12 -24.49
C THR A 261 -7.37 -3.11 -24.98
N PRO A 262 -6.98 -1.95 -25.52
CA PRO A 262 -5.60 -1.47 -25.74
C PRO A 262 -4.89 -1.07 -24.41
N PRO A 263 -3.55 -1.13 -24.35
CA PRO A 263 -2.80 -0.75 -23.16
C PRO A 263 -3.10 0.70 -22.75
N PRO A 264 -3.17 1.00 -21.44
CA PRO A 264 -3.40 2.36 -20.98
C PRO A 264 -2.26 3.27 -21.46
N PRO A 265 -2.54 4.55 -21.77
CA PRO A 265 -1.49 5.49 -22.12
C PRO A 265 -0.48 5.62 -20.96
N ASN A 266 0.82 5.53 -21.27
CA ASN A 266 1.90 5.63 -20.27
C ASN A 266 1.72 6.88 -19.41
N THR A 267 1.44 6.68 -18.12
CA THR A 267 1.31 7.77 -17.16
C THR A 267 2.66 8.09 -16.56
N SER A 268 3.05 9.37 -16.62
CA SER A 268 4.34 9.83 -16.10
C SER A 268 4.54 9.45 -14.63
N GLY A 269 5.69 8.83 -14.34
CA GLY A 269 6.15 8.58 -12.97
C GLY A 269 6.04 7.13 -12.50
N VAL A 270 5.38 6.26 -13.25
CA VAL A 270 5.23 4.85 -12.89
C VAL A 270 5.46 3.96 -14.10
N ALA A 271 6.34 2.97 -13.92
CA ALA A 271 6.64 1.95 -14.90
C ALA A 271 5.83 0.69 -14.64
N PHE A 272 5.79 -0.17 -15.63
CA PHE A 272 5.37 -1.55 -15.51
C PHE A 272 5.99 -2.23 -14.26
N PRO A 273 5.26 -3.05 -13.48
CA PRO A 273 3.88 -3.55 -13.68
C PRO A 273 2.78 -2.73 -12.97
N TRP A 274 3.11 -1.55 -12.45
CA TRP A 274 2.20 -0.78 -11.61
C TRP A 274 1.06 -0.10 -12.39
N ASP A 275 1.34 0.24 -13.64
CA ASP A 275 0.41 0.81 -14.61
C ASP A 275 -0.72 -0.17 -14.99
N THR A 276 -0.43 -1.47 -15.03
CA THR A 276 -1.40 -2.54 -15.34
C THR A 276 -2.10 -3.11 -14.11
N THR A 277 -1.71 -2.70 -12.90
CA THR A 277 -2.28 -3.22 -11.63
C THR A 277 -2.97 -2.13 -10.81
N VAL A 278 -2.27 -1.05 -10.48
CA VAL A 278 -2.76 -0.01 -9.56
C VAL A 278 -3.70 0.95 -10.26
N ILE A 279 -3.33 1.42 -11.45
CA ILE A 279 -4.15 2.36 -12.22
C ILE A 279 -5.53 1.76 -12.50
N PRO A 280 -5.65 0.52 -13.01
CA PRO A 280 -6.96 -0.05 -13.31
C PRO A 280 -7.75 -0.36 -12.04
N LEU A 281 -7.09 -0.76 -10.95
CA LEU A 281 -7.75 -0.96 -9.65
C LEU A 281 -8.43 0.32 -9.17
N ILE A 282 -7.73 1.45 -9.23
CA ILE A 282 -8.22 2.75 -8.77
C ILE A 282 -9.27 3.30 -9.74
N THR A 283 -9.02 3.22 -11.04
CA THR A 283 -9.97 3.64 -12.08
C THR A 283 -11.29 2.88 -11.94
N ASN A 284 -11.26 1.56 -11.79
CA ASN A 284 -12.47 0.75 -11.62
C ASN A 284 -13.25 1.11 -10.34
N GLU A 285 -12.56 1.36 -9.22
CA GLU A 285 -13.25 1.74 -7.99
C GLU A 285 -13.82 3.16 -8.06
N LEU A 286 -13.13 4.10 -8.73
CA LEU A 286 -13.65 5.44 -9.02
C LEU A 286 -14.86 5.40 -9.97
N GLU A 287 -14.81 4.63 -11.04
CA GLU A 287 -15.94 4.48 -11.97
C GLU A 287 -17.16 3.88 -11.28
N LYS A 288 -16.95 2.88 -10.43
CA LYS A 288 -18.01 2.29 -9.59
C LYS A 288 -18.58 3.32 -8.61
N LEU A 289 -17.74 4.14 -8.00
CA LEU A 289 -18.17 5.22 -7.11
C LEU A 289 -19.02 6.24 -7.87
N ILE A 290 -18.55 6.69 -9.04
CA ILE A 290 -19.24 7.66 -9.89
C ILE A 290 -20.61 7.10 -10.31
N SER A 291 -20.65 5.87 -10.83
CA SER A 291 -21.88 5.24 -11.34
C SER A 291 -22.91 4.90 -10.26
N THR A 292 -22.49 4.63 -9.02
CA THR A 292 -23.40 4.33 -7.92
C THR A 292 -23.93 5.57 -7.21
N SER A 293 -23.27 6.72 -7.39
CA SER A 293 -23.60 7.98 -6.70
C SER A 293 -24.38 8.93 -7.61
N ALA A 294 -25.32 9.67 -7.03
CA ALA A 294 -26.00 10.77 -7.73
C ALA A 294 -25.05 11.95 -7.90
N LEU A 295 -25.26 12.77 -8.95
CA LEU A 295 -24.39 13.93 -9.20
C LEU A 295 -24.35 14.87 -7.99
N SER A 296 -25.51 15.12 -7.37
CA SER A 296 -25.61 15.98 -6.19
C SER A 296 -24.75 15.49 -5.00
N GLN A 297 -24.49 14.19 -4.91
CA GLN A 297 -23.65 13.59 -3.86
C GLN A 297 -22.15 13.76 -4.16
N ILE A 298 -21.77 13.69 -5.44
CA ILE A 298 -20.38 13.89 -5.87
C ILE A 298 -20.02 15.38 -5.82
N LEU A 299 -20.90 16.26 -6.32
CA LEU A 299 -20.65 17.70 -6.36
C LEU A 299 -20.66 18.36 -4.98
N SER A 300 -21.22 17.73 -3.93
CA SER A 300 -21.07 18.22 -2.56
C SER A 300 -19.64 18.09 -2.02
N SER A 301 -18.75 17.41 -2.74
CA SER A 301 -17.32 17.30 -2.44
C SER A 301 -16.43 18.36 -3.12
N ILE A 302 -17.01 19.18 -4.02
CA ILE A 302 -16.29 20.20 -4.81
C ILE A 302 -15.98 21.45 -3.98
N SER A 303 -14.75 21.95 -4.11
CA SER A 303 -14.25 23.14 -3.42
C SER A 303 -14.80 24.44 -4.01
N GLN A 304 -14.87 25.52 -3.22
CA GLN A 304 -15.24 26.86 -3.70
C GLN A 304 -14.37 27.31 -4.89
N LYS A 305 -13.07 27.02 -4.85
CA LYS A 305 -12.12 27.40 -5.90
C LYS A 305 -12.42 26.74 -7.24
N GLU A 306 -12.92 25.51 -7.24
CA GLU A 306 -13.29 24.78 -8.47
C GLU A 306 -14.60 25.34 -9.06
N LEU A 307 -15.53 25.75 -8.21
CA LEU A 307 -16.75 26.46 -8.63
C LEU A 307 -16.45 27.82 -9.23
N ASP A 308 -15.50 28.56 -8.66
CA ASP A 308 -15.10 29.87 -9.18
C ASP A 308 -14.46 29.73 -10.57
N LEU A 309 -13.64 28.69 -10.79
CA LEU A 309 -13.07 28.39 -12.11
C LEU A 309 -14.14 28.01 -13.15
N VAL A 310 -15.15 27.23 -12.74
CA VAL A 310 -16.28 26.89 -13.62
C VAL A 310 -17.09 28.14 -13.95
N ASN A 311 -17.40 28.99 -12.96
CA ASN A 311 -18.11 30.25 -13.15
C ASN A 311 -17.35 31.22 -14.06
N GLU A 312 -16.02 31.33 -13.92
CA GLU A 312 -15.17 32.13 -14.82
C GLU A 312 -15.20 31.59 -16.25
N SER A 313 -15.11 30.27 -16.44
CA SER A 313 -15.18 29.64 -17.76
C SER A 313 -16.56 29.79 -18.42
N GLU A 314 -17.62 29.81 -17.62
CA GLU A 314 -19.00 30.00 -18.06
C GLU A 314 -19.30 31.48 -18.34
N ALA A 315 -18.76 32.41 -17.54
CA ALA A 315 -18.83 33.85 -17.81
C ALA A 315 -18.13 34.18 -19.14
N ASN A 316 -16.97 33.58 -19.39
CA ASN A 316 -16.25 33.75 -20.66
C ASN A 316 -17.05 33.15 -21.85
N ASN A 317 -17.59 31.94 -21.69
CA ASN A 317 -18.42 31.31 -22.74
C ASN A 317 -19.75 32.02 -22.97
N THR A 318 -20.40 32.54 -21.93
CA THR A 318 -21.65 33.31 -22.05
C THR A 318 -21.40 34.67 -22.70
N GLN A 319 -20.26 35.31 -22.41
CA GLN A 319 -19.83 36.54 -23.07
C GLN A 319 -19.59 36.31 -24.57
N ILE A 320 -18.88 35.23 -24.94
CA ILE A 320 -18.70 34.80 -26.33
C ILE A 320 -20.06 34.51 -27.00
N ARG A 321 -20.99 33.88 -26.28
CA ARG A 321 -22.32 33.54 -26.82
C ARG A 321 -23.20 34.77 -27.02
N VAL A 322 -23.18 35.72 -26.10
CA VAL A 322 -23.91 37.01 -26.21
C VAL A 322 -23.35 37.85 -27.34
N GLU A 323 -22.02 37.84 -27.54
CA GLU A 323 -21.33 38.54 -28.63
C GLU A 323 -21.67 37.94 -30.01
N ILE A 324 -21.95 36.64 -30.09
CA ILE A 324 -22.27 35.93 -31.35
C ILE A 324 -23.79 35.87 -31.63
N THR A 325 -24.65 35.78 -30.60
CA THR A 325 -26.08 35.43 -30.79
C THR A 325 -27.10 36.42 -30.21
N GLY A 326 -26.69 37.41 -29.42
CA GLY A 326 -27.55 38.53 -29.01
C GLY A 326 -28.73 38.23 -28.06
N GLU A 327 -28.97 36.98 -27.64
CA GLU A 327 -30.08 36.64 -26.74
C GLU A 327 -29.63 36.35 -25.30
N MET A 328 -30.23 37.07 -24.35
CA MET A 328 -30.19 36.77 -22.91
C MET A 328 -31.47 36.02 -22.51
N THR A 329 -31.35 34.77 -22.06
CA THR A 329 -32.48 34.03 -21.49
C THR A 329 -32.60 34.31 -19.99
N ARG A 330 -33.82 34.64 -19.52
CA ARG A 330 -34.15 34.86 -18.10
C ARG A 330 -34.68 33.57 -17.47
N ALA A 331 -34.13 33.23 -16.31
CA ALA A 331 -34.48 32.07 -15.47
C ALA A 331 -35.91 32.14 -14.89
N SER A 332 -36.59 31.00 -14.92
CA SER A 332 -37.90 30.74 -14.29
C SER A 332 -37.72 30.07 -12.92
N GLN A 333 -38.48 30.53 -11.92
CA GLN A 333 -38.50 29.97 -10.57
C GLN A 333 -39.31 28.66 -10.51
N GLY A 334 -38.74 27.61 -9.93
CA GLY A 334 -39.45 26.34 -9.72
C GLY A 334 -38.87 25.46 -8.61
N ASN A 335 -39.67 25.32 -7.55
CA ASN A 335 -39.78 24.27 -6.52
C ASN A 335 -38.55 23.60 -5.87
N SER A 336 -38.55 23.66 -4.52
CA SER A 336 -37.63 22.99 -3.61
C SER A 336 -37.78 21.46 -3.64
N MET A 337 -36.73 20.76 -4.08
CA MET A 337 -36.59 19.32 -3.91
C MET A 337 -35.83 18.98 -2.61
N ASN A 338 -36.31 17.94 -1.94
CA ASN A 338 -35.87 17.48 -0.62
C ASN A 338 -34.50 16.78 -0.72
N LEU A 339 -33.43 17.42 -0.24
CA LEU A 339 -32.05 16.93 -0.32
C LEU A 339 -31.80 15.79 0.70
N LYS A 340 -31.58 14.57 0.19
CA LYS A 340 -31.04 13.45 0.98
C LYS A 340 -29.54 13.60 1.22
N ARG A 341 -29.09 12.91 2.28
CA ARG A 341 -27.78 12.93 2.97
C ARG A 341 -26.55 13.09 2.05
N PHE A 342 -25.75 14.10 2.37
CA PHE A 342 -24.54 14.54 1.66
C PHE A 342 -23.30 13.68 1.95
N GLU A 343 -22.39 13.57 0.98
CA GLU A 343 -21.08 12.92 1.12
C GLU A 343 -19.95 13.94 0.90
N SER A 344 -18.99 14.00 1.83
CA SER A 344 -17.84 14.91 1.76
C SER A 344 -16.67 14.27 1.00
N ARG A 345 -15.74 15.08 0.47
CA ARG A 345 -14.49 14.60 -0.17
C ARG A 345 -13.72 13.62 0.72
N SER A 346 -13.66 13.90 2.02
CA SER A 346 -13.06 13.02 3.03
C SER A 346 -13.67 11.62 2.98
N LYS A 347 -15.00 11.54 2.87
CA LYS A 347 -15.74 10.28 2.82
C LYS A 347 -15.48 9.50 1.52
N ILE A 348 -15.24 10.21 0.41
CA ILE A 348 -14.88 9.60 -0.87
C ILE A 348 -13.45 9.03 -0.79
N THR A 349 -12.52 9.76 -0.17
CA THR A 349 -11.16 9.28 0.13
C THR A 349 -11.17 8.09 1.09
N ASP A 350 -12.05 8.10 2.11
CA ASP A 350 -12.18 7.02 3.09
C ASP A 350 -12.58 5.68 2.45
N LEU A 351 -13.30 5.69 1.32
CA LEU A 351 -13.66 4.45 0.58
C LEU A 351 -12.44 3.68 0.08
N PHE A 352 -11.35 4.38 -0.26
CA PHE A 352 -10.08 3.75 -0.64
C PHE A 352 -9.30 3.22 0.58
N PHE A 353 -9.77 3.50 1.80
CA PHE A 353 -9.22 2.96 3.03
C PHE A 353 -10.13 1.94 3.70
N ASP A 354 -11.29 1.64 3.10
CA ASP A 354 -12.18 0.58 3.56
C ASP A 354 -11.49 -0.78 3.52
N LYS A 355 -11.82 -1.62 4.51
CA LYS A 355 -11.23 -2.96 4.66
C LYS A 355 -11.36 -3.81 3.38
N LYS A 356 -12.52 -3.74 2.70
CA LYS A 356 -12.78 -4.49 1.46
C LYS A 356 -11.84 -4.08 0.32
N PHE A 357 -11.59 -2.79 0.17
CA PHE A 357 -10.70 -2.29 -0.87
C PHE A 357 -9.24 -2.61 -0.55
N LYS A 358 -8.84 -2.46 0.72
CA LYS A 358 -7.49 -2.87 1.18
C LYS A 358 -7.23 -4.36 0.97
N GLU A 359 -8.22 -5.22 1.22
CA GLU A 359 -8.12 -6.66 0.94
C GLU A 359 -7.94 -6.92 -0.55
N LYS A 360 -8.75 -6.28 -1.41
CA LYS A 360 -8.62 -6.38 -2.88
C LYS A 360 -7.27 -5.88 -3.39
N ALA A 361 -6.76 -4.76 -2.86
CA ALA A 361 -5.43 -4.25 -3.20
C ALA A 361 -4.31 -5.21 -2.73
N ALA A 362 -4.44 -5.75 -1.52
CA ALA A 362 -3.50 -6.71 -0.96
C ALA A 362 -3.48 -8.04 -1.73
N GLU A 363 -4.62 -8.50 -2.27
CA GLU A 363 -4.71 -9.68 -3.14
C GLU A 363 -3.91 -9.53 -4.44
N LEU A 364 -3.72 -8.29 -4.90
CA LEU A 364 -2.87 -7.92 -6.04
C LEU A 364 -1.42 -7.61 -5.61
N GLY A 365 -1.10 -7.69 -4.32
CA GLY A 365 0.23 -7.41 -3.79
C GLY A 365 0.53 -5.93 -3.58
N VAL A 366 -0.47 -5.06 -3.54
CA VAL A 366 -0.29 -3.59 -3.47
C VAL A 366 -0.84 -3.05 -2.14
N ALA A 367 -0.15 -2.06 -1.59
CA ALA A 367 -0.62 -1.24 -0.47
C ALA A 367 -0.76 0.23 -0.90
N ILE A 368 -1.98 0.77 -0.83
CA ILE A 368 -2.24 2.19 -1.11
C ILE A 368 -2.14 2.98 0.20
N HIS A 369 -1.24 3.96 0.22
CA HIS A 369 -0.96 4.80 1.40
C HIS A 369 -1.77 6.09 1.38
N TRP A 370 -1.91 6.68 0.19
CA TRP A 370 -2.60 7.94 0.02
C TRP A 370 -3.19 8.07 -1.38
N ILE A 371 -4.37 8.69 -1.45
CA ILE A 371 -5.03 9.03 -2.71
C ILE A 371 -5.73 10.38 -2.59
N ASP A 372 -5.54 11.20 -3.61
CA ASP A 372 -6.25 12.45 -3.82
C ASP A 372 -6.95 12.40 -5.17
N ILE A 373 -8.26 12.61 -5.16
CA ILE A 373 -9.14 12.44 -6.32
C ILE A 373 -9.05 13.66 -7.27
N GLY A 374 -8.33 14.72 -6.86
CA GLY A 374 -8.10 15.89 -7.69
C GLY A 374 -9.34 16.78 -7.80
N THR A 375 -9.72 17.14 -9.02
CA THR A 375 -10.87 18.02 -9.31
C THR A 375 -11.90 17.31 -10.19
N TRP A 376 -13.17 17.64 -9.99
CA TRP A 376 -14.24 17.13 -10.85
C TRP A 376 -14.50 18.10 -11.99
N GLN A 377 -14.38 17.61 -13.23
CA GLN A 377 -14.80 18.32 -14.43
C GLN A 377 -16.20 17.88 -14.85
N LEU A 378 -17.04 18.89 -15.08
CA LEU A 378 -18.39 18.75 -15.60
C LEU A 378 -18.36 19.08 -17.10
N PRO A 379 -19.16 18.40 -17.94
CA PRO A 379 -19.35 18.78 -19.33
C PRO A 379 -19.90 20.22 -19.38
N GLN A 380 -19.24 21.08 -20.14
CA GLN A 380 -19.66 22.47 -20.33
C GLN A 380 -21.09 22.52 -20.88
N GLY A 381 -21.96 23.32 -20.24
CA GLY A 381 -23.35 23.54 -20.66
C GLY A 381 -24.43 22.75 -19.89
N MET A 382 -24.07 21.88 -18.93
CA MET A 382 -25.03 21.03 -18.20
C MET A 382 -25.23 21.39 -16.71
N ILE A 383 -24.72 22.53 -16.24
CA ILE A 383 -25.13 23.06 -14.93
C ILE A 383 -26.41 23.85 -15.15
N GLY A 384 -27.56 23.17 -15.04
CA GLY A 384 -28.84 23.88 -15.00
C GLY A 384 -28.84 24.86 -13.81
N GLU A 385 -29.39 26.06 -13.98
CA GLU A 385 -29.52 27.08 -12.92
C GLU A 385 -30.16 26.51 -11.62
N HIS A 386 -30.98 25.47 -11.75
CA HIS A 386 -31.57 24.74 -10.64
C HIS A 386 -30.54 24.07 -9.71
N LEU A 387 -29.42 23.56 -10.24
CA LEU A 387 -28.33 23.01 -9.43
C LEU A 387 -27.60 24.11 -8.66
N LYS A 388 -27.38 25.27 -9.29
CA LYS A 388 -26.80 26.46 -8.64
C LYS A 388 -27.66 26.93 -7.46
N LEU A 389 -28.97 27.05 -7.67
CA LEU A 389 -29.92 27.41 -6.61
C LEU A 389 -29.97 26.39 -5.48
N ALA A 390 -29.96 25.09 -5.81
CA ALA A 390 -29.89 24.03 -4.80
C ALA A 390 -28.61 24.11 -3.95
N TRP A 391 -27.47 24.53 -4.54
CA TRP A 391 -26.20 24.70 -3.84
C TRP A 391 -26.19 25.90 -2.89
N GLU A 392 -26.69 27.06 -3.32
CA GLU A 392 -26.82 28.23 -2.44
C GLU A 392 -27.70 27.92 -1.24
N GLN A 393 -28.81 27.22 -1.47
CA GLN A 393 -29.74 26.82 -0.43
C GLN A 393 -29.16 25.77 0.51
N ALA A 394 -28.39 24.79 0.00
CA ALA A 394 -27.68 23.82 0.83
C ALA A 394 -26.62 24.49 1.71
N ARG A 395 -25.85 25.44 1.18
CA ARG A 395 -24.87 26.22 1.95
C ARG A 395 -25.54 27.07 3.04
N ALA A 396 -26.64 27.74 2.71
CA ALA A 396 -27.43 28.49 3.68
C ALA A 396 -27.94 27.58 4.82
N ASN A 397 -28.38 26.35 4.48
CA ASN A 397 -28.82 25.37 5.46
C ASN A 397 -27.68 24.83 6.35
N ILE A 398 -26.49 24.60 5.80
CA ILE A 398 -25.31 24.17 6.58
C ILE A 398 -24.87 25.28 7.54
N LYS A 399 -24.84 26.53 7.07
CA LYS A 399 -24.51 27.70 7.90
C LYS A 399 -25.51 27.84 9.05
N ARG A 400 -26.82 27.78 8.74
CA ARG A 400 -27.88 27.78 9.75
C ARG A 400 -27.76 26.61 10.73
N ARG A 401 -27.44 25.40 10.26
CA ARG A 401 -27.22 24.25 11.16
C ARG A 401 -26.07 24.47 12.13
N LYS A 402 -24.93 25.01 11.66
CA LYS A 402 -23.80 25.33 12.53
C LYS A 402 -24.15 26.41 13.56
N GLU A 403 -24.93 27.42 13.17
CA GLU A 403 -25.44 28.46 14.06
C GLU A 403 -26.42 27.89 15.11
N ILE A 404 -27.31 26.98 14.70
CA ILE A 404 -28.26 26.28 15.59
C ILE A 404 -27.51 25.33 16.54
N GLU A 405 -26.49 24.62 16.08
CA GLU A 405 -25.69 23.74 16.94
C GLU A 405 -24.84 24.55 17.93
N GLY A 406 -24.28 25.68 17.48
CA GLY A 406 -23.58 26.63 18.35
C GLY A 406 -24.49 27.22 19.42
N SER A 407 -25.71 27.64 19.07
CA SER A 407 -26.70 28.13 20.05
C SER A 407 -27.20 27.03 20.98
N ARG A 408 -27.37 25.79 20.49
CA ARG A 408 -27.72 24.64 21.34
C ARG A 408 -26.62 24.32 22.36
N LYS A 409 -25.35 24.35 21.95
CA LYS A 409 -24.20 24.19 22.87
C LYS A 409 -24.14 25.31 23.91
N ARG A 410 -24.42 26.56 23.50
CA ARG A 410 -24.54 27.69 24.44
C ARG A 410 -25.66 27.49 25.45
N LEU A 411 -26.86 27.12 25.01
CA LEU A 411 -28.00 26.85 25.90
C LEU A 411 -27.74 25.66 26.84
N GLN A 412 -27.05 24.62 26.37
CA GLN A 412 -26.63 23.51 27.22
C GLN A 412 -25.66 23.98 28.31
N LEU A 413 -24.69 24.82 27.95
CA LEU A 413 -23.70 25.36 28.87
C LEU A 413 -24.34 26.33 29.87
N GLU A 414 -25.30 27.14 29.44
CA GLU A 414 -26.09 28.02 30.29
C GLU A 414 -26.96 27.25 31.28
N LYS A 415 -27.65 26.19 30.85
CA LYS A 415 -28.36 25.28 31.76
C LYS A 415 -27.42 24.56 32.72
N LEU A 416 -26.23 24.18 32.28
CA LEU A 416 -25.23 23.55 33.14
C LEU A 416 -24.76 24.54 34.22
N LEU A 417 -24.52 25.79 33.85
CA LEU A 417 -24.22 26.87 34.78
C LEU A 417 -25.37 27.14 35.75
N GLU A 418 -26.61 27.14 35.28
CA GLU A 418 -27.81 27.30 36.11
C GLU A 418 -27.95 26.16 37.12
N ILE A 419 -27.76 24.92 36.69
CA ILE A 419 -27.76 23.74 37.57
C ILE A 419 -26.63 23.84 38.57
N ILE A 420 -25.41 24.21 38.15
CA ILE A 420 -24.27 24.40 39.04
C ILE A 420 -24.59 25.48 40.08
N ASN A 421 -25.12 26.63 39.68
CA ASN A 421 -25.52 27.70 40.61
C ASN A 421 -26.59 27.22 41.59
N ASN A 422 -27.67 26.60 41.11
CA ASN A 422 -28.78 26.20 41.95
C ASN A 422 -28.44 25.01 42.85
N THR A 423 -27.61 24.06 42.40
CA THR A 423 -27.29 22.86 43.21
C THR A 423 -26.10 23.06 44.13
N LEU A 424 -25.11 23.90 43.76
CA LEU A 424 -23.96 24.16 44.61
C LEU A 424 -24.17 25.39 45.50
N LEU A 425 -24.60 26.55 44.99
CA LEU A 425 -24.76 27.74 45.86
C LEU A 425 -25.93 27.62 46.83
N TYR A 426 -27.06 27.06 46.40
CA TYR A 426 -28.24 26.93 47.29
C TYR A 426 -27.99 25.93 48.43
N ASN A 427 -27.23 24.86 48.17
CA ASN A 427 -26.83 23.90 49.19
C ASN A 427 -25.65 24.40 50.05
N TYR A 428 -24.75 25.24 49.49
CA TYR A 428 -23.67 25.85 50.28
C TYR A 428 -24.18 26.92 51.24
N HIS A 429 -25.25 27.65 50.88
CA HIS A 429 -25.89 28.61 51.78
C HIS A 429 -26.77 27.94 52.85
N LYS A 430 -27.05 26.64 52.76
CA LYS A 430 -27.94 25.92 53.66
C LYS A 430 -27.24 24.81 54.44
N ALA A 431 -26.19 25.13 55.19
CA ALA A 431 -25.80 24.43 56.43
C ALA A 431 -24.78 25.22 57.27
N PRO A 432 -24.77 25.12 58.62
CA PRO A 432 -25.90 25.13 59.54
C PRO A 432 -25.68 26.22 60.62
N MET A 433 -26.61 27.15 60.78
CA MET A 433 -26.79 27.84 62.06
C MET A 433 -27.89 27.12 62.82
N SER A 434 -27.54 26.69 64.03
CA SER A 434 -28.45 26.40 65.14
C SER A 434 -29.33 25.15 65.01
N SER A 435 -28.91 24.13 65.76
CA SER A 435 -29.81 23.17 66.39
C SER A 435 -30.97 23.89 67.10
N LYS A 436 -32.21 23.62 66.68
CA LYS A 436 -33.36 23.27 67.55
C LYS A 436 -34.68 23.49 66.81
N SER A 437 -35.59 22.58 67.15
CA SER A 437 -37.04 22.69 67.05
C SER A 437 -37.69 22.21 65.75
N TYR A 438 -38.69 21.39 66.00
CA TYR A 438 -39.57 20.67 65.09
C TYR A 438 -40.52 21.59 64.31
N ASP A 439 -41.12 20.96 63.30
CA ASP A 439 -42.39 21.26 62.62
C ASP A 439 -42.39 22.17 61.39
N ARG A 440 -43.05 21.63 60.34
CA ARG A 440 -43.37 22.18 59.00
C ARG A 440 -42.19 22.17 58.03
N ASP A 441 -42.27 21.65 56.81
CA ASP A 441 -43.40 21.55 55.89
C ASP A 441 -43.02 20.48 54.84
N TYR A 442 -43.78 19.39 54.72
CA TYR A 442 -43.49 18.26 53.83
C TYR A 442 -44.43 18.23 52.60
N GLY A 443 -45.01 19.37 52.21
CA GLY A 443 -45.93 19.46 51.07
C GLY A 443 -45.26 19.57 49.69
N ASP A 444 -44.04 20.11 49.62
CA ASP A 444 -43.46 20.56 48.34
C ASP A 444 -42.67 19.46 47.59
N TYR A 445 -42.32 18.38 48.29
CA TYR A 445 -41.60 17.25 47.68
C TYR A 445 -42.51 16.29 46.90
N ASP A 446 -43.77 16.15 47.30
CA ASP A 446 -44.74 15.27 46.63
C ASP A 446 -45.18 15.82 45.26
N GLU A 447 -45.20 17.15 45.10
CA GLU A 447 -45.55 17.78 43.83
C GLU A 447 -44.42 17.65 42.79
N LEU A 448 -43.17 17.68 43.27
CA LEU A 448 -41.98 17.50 42.44
C LEU A 448 -41.79 16.03 42.01
N ILE A 449 -42.13 15.06 42.88
CA ILE A 449 -42.16 13.64 42.52
C ILE A 449 -43.25 13.36 41.47
N LYS A 450 -44.45 13.95 41.62
CA LYS A 450 -45.53 13.83 40.63
C LYS A 450 -45.18 14.46 39.27
N LEU A 451 -44.42 15.54 39.25
CA LEU A 451 -43.95 16.16 38.00
C LEU A 451 -42.86 15.33 37.30
N ILE A 452 -41.98 14.67 38.06
CA ILE A 452 -40.95 13.76 37.53
C ILE A 452 -41.58 12.48 36.98
N GLU A 453 -42.60 11.95 37.65
CA GLU A 453 -43.34 10.76 37.21
C GLU A 453 -44.18 11.05 35.94
N LYS A 454 -44.80 12.24 35.86
CA LYS A 454 -45.50 12.70 34.66
C LYS A 454 -44.57 12.97 33.46
N ALA A 455 -43.29 13.31 33.73
CA ALA A 455 -42.28 13.52 32.69
C ALA A 455 -41.62 12.22 32.21
N SER A 456 -41.59 11.16 33.03
CA SER A 456 -41.08 9.84 32.65
C SER A 456 -42.09 9.04 31.82
N GLU A 457 -43.40 9.25 32.01
CA GLU A 457 -44.46 8.61 31.21
C GLU A 457 -44.56 9.12 29.77
N MET A 458 -44.08 10.35 29.47
CA MET A 458 -44.08 10.89 28.09
C MET A 458 -42.93 10.40 27.22
N LYS A 459 -41.99 9.61 27.75
CA LYS A 459 -40.87 9.04 26.99
C LYS A 459 -40.52 7.64 27.46
N SER A 460 -41.19 6.63 26.91
CA SER A 460 -40.59 5.42 26.31
C SER A 460 -41.54 4.23 26.35
N GLU A 461 -42.14 3.91 25.21
CA GLU A 461 -42.24 2.50 24.84
C GLU A 461 -40.85 2.06 24.37
N THR A 462 -40.42 0.90 24.88
CA THR A 462 -39.22 0.15 24.50
C THR A 462 -37.87 0.77 24.88
N THR A 463 -37.27 0.33 26.00
CA THR A 463 -36.30 -0.80 26.01
C THR A 463 -35.64 -0.92 27.42
N SER A 464 -35.75 -2.12 28.00
CA SER A 464 -34.92 -2.75 29.06
C SER A 464 -34.52 -1.98 30.34
N ARG A 465 -35.07 -2.47 31.46
CA ARG A 465 -34.57 -2.34 32.85
C ARG A 465 -33.05 -2.58 32.97
N PRO A 466 -32.43 -1.94 33.97
CA PRO A 466 -31.75 -2.73 35.01
C PRO A 466 -32.23 -2.39 36.42
N ARG A 467 -31.97 -3.36 37.31
CA ARG A 467 -32.32 -3.45 38.74
C ARG A 467 -32.24 -2.13 39.51
N GLN A 468 -33.32 -1.80 40.21
CA GLN A 468 -33.32 -0.89 41.36
C GLN A 468 -32.41 -1.47 42.46
N GLN A 469 -31.34 -0.77 42.79
CA GLN A 469 -30.68 -0.89 44.09
C GLN A 469 -31.32 0.15 45.01
N GLU A 470 -31.72 -0.27 46.21
CA GLU A 470 -32.20 0.61 47.27
C GLU A 470 -31.16 1.69 47.57
N ILE A 471 -31.51 2.94 47.30
CA ILE A 471 -30.70 4.11 47.62
C ILE A 471 -30.84 4.35 49.13
N LYS A 472 -29.86 3.87 49.91
CA LYS A 472 -29.64 4.38 51.27
C LYS A 472 -29.16 5.82 51.15
N THR A 473 -29.84 6.75 51.81
CA THR A 473 -29.42 8.14 51.92
C THR A 473 -28.00 8.20 52.50
N PRO A 474 -27.00 8.73 51.78
CA PRO A 474 -25.63 8.73 52.24
C PRO A 474 -25.49 9.60 53.50
N SER A 475 -24.67 9.12 54.43
CA SER A 475 -24.30 9.88 55.63
C SER A 475 -23.63 11.19 55.22
N ALA A 476 -23.85 12.29 55.95
CA ALA A 476 -23.25 13.59 55.63
C ALA A 476 -21.72 13.51 55.42
N LYS A 477 -21.03 12.61 56.15
CA LYS A 477 -19.59 12.35 55.97
C LYS A 477 -19.25 11.71 54.62
N GLU A 478 -20.09 10.82 54.13
CA GLU A 478 -19.93 10.18 52.81
C GLU A 478 -20.16 11.21 51.71
N ALA A 479 -21.19 12.05 51.82
CA ALA A 479 -21.45 13.14 50.88
C ALA A 479 -20.26 14.12 50.79
N PHE A 480 -19.62 14.47 51.91
CA PHE A 480 -18.40 15.29 51.92
C PHE A 480 -17.20 14.60 51.26
N SER A 481 -17.06 13.28 51.44
CA SER A 481 -15.99 12.52 50.79
C SER A 481 -16.18 12.45 49.28
N THR A 482 -17.40 12.19 48.81
CA THR A 482 -17.77 12.17 47.40
C THR A 482 -17.61 13.54 46.76
N ALA A 483 -18.02 14.63 47.43
CA ALA A 483 -17.81 15.99 46.95
C ALA A 483 -16.32 16.33 46.78
N ARG A 484 -15.45 15.88 47.70
CA ARG A 484 -14.00 16.06 47.57
C ARG A 484 -13.40 15.25 46.43
N GLU A 485 -13.88 14.04 46.18
CA GLU A 485 -13.44 13.25 45.03
C GLU A 485 -13.84 13.89 43.71
N ILE A 486 -15.07 14.40 43.63
CA ILE A 486 -15.56 15.15 42.47
C ILE A 486 -14.72 16.41 42.24
N LEU A 487 -14.41 17.19 43.27
CA LEU A 487 -13.54 18.37 43.15
C LEU A 487 -12.11 18.01 42.71
N ARG A 488 -11.56 16.89 43.17
CA ARG A 488 -10.26 16.38 42.70
C ARG A 488 -10.30 15.95 41.23
N ALA A 489 -11.40 15.35 40.78
CA ALA A 489 -11.60 15.00 39.38
C ALA A 489 -11.67 16.25 38.50
N PHE A 490 -12.47 17.25 38.88
CA PHE A 490 -12.53 18.54 38.18
C PHE A 490 -11.18 19.23 38.11
N ARG A 491 -10.40 19.23 39.20
CA ARG A 491 -9.03 19.78 39.21
C ARG A 491 -8.14 19.14 38.14
N LYS A 492 -8.21 17.81 37.97
CA LYS A 492 -7.44 17.09 36.93
C LYS A 492 -7.88 17.49 35.52
N GLU A 493 -9.18 17.59 35.28
CA GLU A 493 -9.74 18.01 33.99
C GLU A 493 -9.36 19.46 33.64
N PHE A 494 -9.39 20.38 34.61
CA PHE A 494 -8.98 21.77 34.40
C PHE A 494 -7.47 21.91 34.13
N LEU A 495 -6.63 21.09 34.77
CA LEU A 495 -5.19 21.04 34.44
C LEU A 495 -4.94 20.50 33.04
N SER A 496 -5.64 19.44 32.64
CA SER A 496 -5.57 18.91 31.26
C SER A 496 -6.05 19.93 30.22
N SER A 497 -7.13 20.65 30.53
CA SER A 497 -7.65 21.73 29.68
C SER A 497 -6.65 22.88 29.53
N LYS A 498 -5.94 23.24 30.61
CA LYS A 498 -4.85 24.24 30.58
C LYS A 498 -3.73 23.83 29.62
N GLU A 499 -3.29 22.57 29.69
CA GLU A 499 -2.25 22.04 28.79
C GLU A 499 -2.69 22.01 27.32
N LEU A 500 -3.96 21.72 27.07
CA LEU A 500 -4.52 21.65 25.72
C LEU A 500 -4.60 23.05 25.08
N ILE A 501 -5.07 24.05 25.83
CA ILE A 501 -5.14 25.46 25.38
C ILE A 501 -3.74 26.02 25.11
N GLN A 502 -2.74 25.61 25.90
CA GLN A 502 -1.35 26.00 25.69
C GLN A 502 -0.78 25.45 24.36
N LYS A 503 -1.23 24.26 23.93
CA LYS A 503 -0.81 23.61 22.68
C LYS A 503 -1.61 24.05 21.44
N GLU A 504 -2.77 24.70 21.61
CA GLU A 504 -3.65 25.08 20.52
C GLU A 504 -3.11 26.30 19.74
N ASN A 505 -3.33 26.39 18.42
CA ASN A 505 -2.79 27.49 17.58
C ASN A 505 -3.76 28.69 17.50
N LYS A 506 -4.17 29.23 18.66
CA LYS A 506 -5.04 30.43 18.81
C LYS A 506 -4.24 31.73 18.99
N SER A 507 -4.92 32.87 18.82
CA SER A 507 -4.38 34.22 19.08
C SER A 507 -3.83 34.31 20.53
N SER A 508 -2.74 35.05 20.73
CA SER A 508 -2.08 35.14 22.06
C SER A 508 -2.99 35.75 23.12
N HIS A 509 -3.83 36.72 22.75
CA HIS A 509 -4.71 37.43 23.67
C HIS A 509 -5.86 36.54 24.18
N ASP A 510 -6.50 35.76 23.31
CA ASP A 510 -7.60 34.88 23.71
C ASP A 510 -7.11 33.75 24.63
N LYS A 511 -5.89 33.23 24.37
CA LYS A 511 -5.22 32.25 25.23
C LYS A 511 -5.00 32.77 26.64
N GLU A 512 -4.53 34.01 26.79
CA GLU A 512 -4.28 34.61 28.10
C GLU A 512 -5.57 34.75 28.92
N ILE A 513 -6.67 35.16 28.27
CA ILE A 513 -7.98 35.29 28.92
C ILE A 513 -8.52 33.92 29.37
N GLU A 514 -8.42 32.90 28.53
CA GLU A 514 -8.87 31.54 28.87
C GLU A 514 -8.01 30.92 29.99
N MET A 515 -6.68 31.11 29.94
CA MET A 515 -5.77 30.65 30.99
C MET A 515 -6.04 31.34 32.34
N ALA A 516 -6.28 32.65 32.35
CA ALA A 516 -6.60 33.40 33.57
C ALA A 516 -7.90 32.92 34.22
N ARG A 517 -8.92 32.56 33.42
CA ARG A 517 -10.18 31.99 33.92
C ARG A 517 -9.96 30.61 34.54
N ILE A 518 -9.20 29.74 33.88
CA ILE A 518 -8.89 28.40 34.41
C ILE A 518 -8.08 28.50 35.71
N GLU A 519 -7.11 29.41 35.78
CA GLU A 519 -6.33 29.62 37.02
C GLU A 519 -7.18 30.14 38.17
N LYS A 520 -8.14 31.02 37.91
CA LYS A 520 -9.08 31.49 38.93
C LYS A 520 -9.90 30.32 39.50
N VAL A 521 -10.45 29.47 38.63
CA VAL A 521 -11.23 28.30 39.03
C VAL A 521 -10.37 27.29 39.79
N LEU A 522 -9.12 27.05 39.36
CA LEU A 522 -8.20 26.16 40.07
C LEU A 522 -7.89 26.67 41.49
N ARG A 523 -7.71 27.98 41.69
CA ARG A 523 -7.53 28.56 43.03
C ARG A 523 -8.77 28.39 43.90
N GLU A 524 -9.96 28.56 43.35
CA GLU A 524 -11.22 28.35 44.07
C GLU A 524 -11.38 26.88 44.49
N ILE A 525 -11.06 25.93 43.60
CA ILE A 525 -11.07 24.49 43.92
C ILE A 525 -10.03 24.16 45.00
N ASP A 526 -8.82 24.71 44.92
CA ASP A 526 -7.77 24.46 45.90
C ASP A 526 -8.15 25.02 47.29
N ASN A 527 -8.79 26.18 47.35
CA ASN A 527 -9.34 26.75 48.60
C ASN A 527 -10.44 25.85 49.22
N LEU A 528 -11.24 25.19 48.38
CA LEU A 528 -12.29 24.26 48.83
C LEU A 528 -11.73 22.90 49.28
N LEU A 529 -10.64 22.43 48.65
CA LEU A 529 -9.95 21.20 49.03
C LEU A 529 -9.11 21.37 50.30
N HIS A 530 -8.52 22.55 50.48
CA HIS A 530 -7.63 22.89 51.59
C HIS A 530 -8.09 24.20 52.25
N PRO A 531 -9.20 24.17 53.03
CA PRO A 531 -9.65 25.36 53.73
C PRO A 531 -8.54 25.87 54.65
N PRO A 532 -8.29 27.20 54.68
CA PRO A 532 -7.27 27.77 55.55
C PRO A 532 -7.56 27.36 57.00
N LYS A 533 -6.55 26.81 57.68
CA LYS A 533 -6.63 26.59 59.12
C LYS A 533 -6.81 27.96 59.77
N ASN A 534 -7.95 28.20 60.42
CA ASN A 534 -8.17 29.42 61.17
C ASN A 534 -6.98 29.67 62.12
N PRO A 535 -6.33 30.84 62.06
CA PRO A 535 -5.39 31.23 63.10
C PRO A 535 -6.19 31.35 64.40
N LYS A 536 -5.79 30.55 65.41
CA LYS A 536 -6.31 30.69 66.77
C LYS A 536 -5.75 31.94 67.43
#